data_AF-A0A849SVU3-F1
#
_entry.id   AF-A0A849SVU3-F1
#
_cell.length_a   1.000
_cell.length_b   1.000
_cell.length_c   1.000
_cell.angle_alpha   90.00
_cell.angle_beta   90.00
_cell.angle_gamma   90.00
#
_symmetry.space_group_name_H-M   'P 1'
#
loop_
_entity.id
_entity.type
_entity.pdbx_description
1 polymer ?
#
loop_
_entity_poly.entity_id
_entity_poly.type
_entity_poly.pdbx_seq_one_letter_code
_entity_poly.pdbx_strand_id
1 'polypeptide(L)'
;LVAALTDLVHRQVAHLVLIGEGAERIASAWNGVPTTRGASLPSAVSAAFALARAPGPAGAAAPGVVLFSPGCASFDMFRDYEDRGRQFKAEVEQLRSREEGR
;
A
#
# COMPACT_ATOMS: atom_id res chain seq x y z
N LEU A 1 -10.35 12.37 -9.76
CA LEU A 1 -10.21 11.24 -8.82
C LEU A 1 -9.37 11.63 -7.59
N VAL A 2 -8.11 12.05 -7.77
CA VAL A 2 -7.19 12.29 -6.64
C VAL A 2 -7.64 13.43 -5.70
N ALA A 3 -8.13 14.55 -6.26
CA ALA A 3 -8.62 15.69 -5.47
C ALA A 3 -9.89 15.40 -4.65
N ALA A 4 -10.77 14.51 -5.15
CA ALA A 4 -12.02 14.18 -4.47
C ALA A 4 -11.81 13.31 -3.23
N LEU A 5 -10.64 12.67 -3.09
CA LEU A 5 -10.30 11.79 -1.97
C LEU A 5 -9.36 12.45 -0.97
N THR A 6 -8.88 13.66 -1.23
CA THR A 6 -7.84 14.32 -0.42
C THR A 6 -8.21 14.38 1.05
N ASP A 7 -9.41 14.86 1.41
CA ASP A 7 -9.84 14.98 2.81
C ASP A 7 -9.94 13.63 3.51
N LEU A 8 -10.44 12.61 2.80
CA LEU A 8 -10.56 11.26 3.34
C LEU A 8 -9.19 10.65 3.60
N VAL A 9 -8.27 10.80 2.64
CA VAL A 9 -6.90 10.30 2.73
C VAL A 9 -6.17 10.91 3.91
N HIS A 10 -6.22 12.23 4.08
CA HIS A 10 -5.57 12.90 5.22
C HIS A 10 -6.12 12.48 6.58
N ARG A 11 -7.40 12.08 6.63
CA ARG A 11 -8.05 11.67 7.89
C ARG A 11 -7.86 10.20 8.24
N GLN A 12 -7.73 9.33 7.24
CA GLN A 12 -7.82 7.88 7.44
C GLN A 12 -6.58 7.11 7.04
N VAL A 13 -5.71 7.68 6.19
CA VAL A 13 -4.52 6.99 5.71
C VAL A 13 -3.35 7.36 6.62
N ALA A 14 -2.88 6.38 7.39
CA ALA A 14 -1.70 6.55 8.23
C ALA A 14 -0.41 6.62 7.41
N HIS A 15 -0.33 5.89 6.29
CA HIS A 15 0.85 5.82 5.44
C HIS A 15 0.50 5.40 4.01
N LEU A 16 1.19 5.99 3.03
CA LEU A 16 1.10 5.60 1.61
C LEU A 16 2.32 4.77 1.23
N VAL A 17 2.10 3.57 0.71
CA VAL A 17 3.17 2.79 0.05
C VAL A 17 2.90 2.79 -1.45
N LEU A 18 3.78 3.45 -2.20
CA LEU A 18 3.57 3.73 -3.62
C LEU A 18 4.61 3.00 -4.47
N ILE A 19 4.15 2.48 -5.61
CA ILE A 19 4.94 1.77 -6.63
C ILE A 19 4.52 2.22 -8.03
N GLY A 20 5.38 1.97 -9.02
CA GLY A 20 5.10 2.24 -10.43
C GLY A 20 5.19 3.72 -10.80
N GLU A 21 4.88 4.00 -12.06
CA GLU A 21 5.10 5.33 -12.67
C GLU A 21 4.22 6.42 -12.05
N GLY A 22 3.00 6.06 -11.63
CA GLY A 22 2.04 6.99 -11.04
C GLY A 22 2.37 7.45 -9.62
N ALA A 23 3.43 6.93 -9.00
CA ALA A 23 3.72 7.14 -7.59
C ALA A 23 4.05 8.61 -7.25
N GLU A 24 4.81 9.33 -8.08
CA GLU A 24 5.10 10.76 -7.87
C GLU A 24 3.86 11.63 -7.90
N ARG A 25 2.96 11.35 -8.84
CA ARG A 25 1.71 12.09 -8.99
C ARG A 25 0.83 11.93 -7.76
N ILE A 26 0.74 10.72 -7.20
CA ILE A 26 -0.06 10.44 -6.01
C ILE A 26 0.56 11.09 -4.77
N ALA A 27 1.87 10.93 -4.58
CA ALA A 27 2.60 11.54 -3.47
C ALA A 27 2.44 13.07 -3.45
N SER A 28 2.54 13.71 -4.61
CA SER A 28 2.38 15.16 -4.73
C SER A 28 0.96 15.62 -4.40
N ALA A 29 -0.05 14.86 -4.82
CA ALA A 29 -1.44 15.24 -4.65
C ALA A 29 -1.96 15.03 -3.21
N TRP A 30 -1.37 14.09 -2.46
CA TRP A 30 -1.65 13.84 -1.04
C TRP A 30 -0.44 14.18 -0.17
N ASN A 31 0.24 15.27 -0.52
CA ASN A 31 1.36 15.80 0.23
C ASN A 31 1.01 15.99 1.72
N GLY A 32 1.91 15.63 2.61
CA GLY A 32 1.70 15.66 4.07
C GLY A 32 1.30 14.32 4.66
N VAL A 33 0.92 13.33 3.84
CA VAL A 33 0.76 11.95 4.29
C VAL A 33 2.12 11.23 4.26
N PRO A 34 2.54 10.57 5.35
CA PRO A 34 3.76 9.77 5.37
C PRO A 34 3.79 8.78 4.19
N THR A 35 4.89 8.77 3.44
CA THR A 35 4.98 8.03 2.17
C THR A 35 6.28 7.23 2.08
N THR A 36 6.18 5.99 1.62
CA THR A 36 7.32 5.13 1.26
C THR A 36 7.22 4.72 -0.21
N ARG A 37 8.36 4.73 -0.91
CA ARG A 37 8.47 4.17 -2.26
C ARG A 37 8.98 2.74 -2.23
N GLY A 38 8.17 1.84 -2.80
CA GLY A 38 8.59 0.48 -3.10
C GLY A 38 9.18 0.40 -4.51
N ALA A 39 10.20 -0.43 -4.69
CA ALA A 39 10.77 -0.70 -6.01
C ALA A 39 9.95 -1.73 -6.81
N SER A 40 9.06 -2.46 -6.14
CA SER A 40 8.30 -3.58 -6.70
C SER A 40 7.09 -3.90 -5.80
N LEU A 41 6.14 -4.69 -6.30
CA LEU A 41 5.01 -5.15 -5.48
C LEU A 41 5.47 -5.96 -4.22
N PRO A 42 6.41 -6.92 -4.30
CA PRO A 42 6.91 -7.63 -3.11
C PRO A 42 7.48 -6.71 -2.03
N SER A 43 8.28 -5.72 -2.43
CA SER A 43 8.89 -4.77 -1.49
C SER A 43 7.85 -3.83 -0.86
N ALA A 44 6.83 -3.43 -1.63
CA ALA A 44 5.72 -2.63 -1.13
C ALA A 44 4.85 -3.41 -0.13
N VAL A 45 4.50 -4.66 -0.44
CA VAL A 45 3.73 -5.52 0.47
C VAL A 45 4.48 -5.73 1.78
N SER A 46 5.78 -6.01 1.71
CA SER A 46 6.63 -6.19 2.89
C SER A 46 6.69 -4.92 3.76
N ALA A 47 6.89 -3.75 3.13
CA ALA A 47 6.92 -2.47 3.82
C ALA A 47 5.57 -2.13 4.47
N ALA A 48 4.47 -2.31 3.73
CA ALA A 48 3.12 -2.05 4.23
C ALA A 48 2.77 -2.93 5.43
N PHE A 49 3.16 -4.21 5.40
CA PHE A 49 2.95 -5.12 6.52
C PHE A 49 3.74 -4.72 7.76
N ALA A 50 5.02 -4.36 7.60
CA ALA A 50 5.84 -3.90 8.71
C ALA A 50 5.25 -2.63 9.36
N LEU A 51 4.78 -1.68 8.55
CA LEU A 51 4.11 -0.46 9.02
C LEU A 51 2.79 -0.77 9.74
N ALA A 52 1.97 -1.66 9.20
CA ALA A 52 0.69 -2.05 9.81
C ALA A 52 0.85 -2.77 11.16
N ARG A 53 1.99 -3.43 11.38
CA ARG A 53 2.32 -4.08 12.65
C ARG A 53 2.94 -3.16 13.69
N ALA A 54 3.44 -1.99 13.28
CA ALA A 54 3.96 -1.03 14.22
C ALA A 54 2.84 -0.58 15.19
N PRO A 55 3.17 -0.24 16.44
CA PRO A 55 2.19 0.32 17.37
C PRO A 55 1.48 1.50 16.71
N GLY A 56 0.16 1.42 16.60
CA GLY A 56 -0.66 2.52 16.13
C GLY A 56 -0.64 3.70 17.10
N PRO A 57 -1.35 4.80 16.78
CA PRO A 57 -1.57 5.88 17.73
C PRO A 57 -2.14 5.34 19.05
N ALA A 58 -1.75 5.98 20.16
CA ALA A 58 -2.16 5.56 21.50
C ALA A 58 -3.68 5.35 21.58
N GLY A 59 -4.11 4.14 21.94
CA GLY A 59 -5.52 3.75 21.99
C GLY A 59 -6.03 2.89 20.82
N ALA A 60 -5.21 2.58 19.81
CA ALA A 60 -5.58 1.63 18.77
C ALA A 60 -5.70 0.21 19.36
N ALA A 61 -6.92 -0.35 19.34
CA ALA A 61 -7.22 -1.68 19.88
C ALA A 61 -6.80 -2.85 18.96
N ALA A 62 -6.42 -2.56 17.71
CA ALA A 62 -6.10 -3.56 16.69
C ALA A 62 -4.89 -3.10 15.85
N PRO A 63 -4.14 -4.03 15.23
CA PRO A 63 -3.10 -3.70 14.26
C PRO A 63 -3.69 -2.94 13.06
N GLY A 64 -2.82 -2.26 12.30
CA GLY A 64 -3.20 -1.53 11.11
C GLY A 64 -3.74 -2.42 9.99
N VAL A 65 -4.45 -1.81 9.04
CA VAL A 65 -4.97 -2.47 7.85
C VAL A 65 -4.13 -2.08 6.63
N VAL A 66 -3.76 -3.06 5.81
CA VAL A 66 -3.16 -2.83 4.50
C VAL A 66 -4.25 -2.92 3.42
N LEU A 67 -4.49 -1.82 2.71
CA LEU A 67 -5.42 -1.75 1.58
C LEU A 67 -4.63 -1.58 0.27
N PHE A 68 -4.77 -2.53 -0.64
CA PHE A 68 -4.22 -2.41 -1.99
C PHE A 68 -5.24 -1.80 -2.95
N SER A 69 -5.15 -0.46 -3.12
CA SER A 69 -6.04 0.32 -4.00
C SER A 69 -5.23 1.20 -4.97
N PRO A 70 -4.67 0.61 -6.05
CA PRO A 70 -3.69 1.27 -6.92
C PRO A 70 -4.22 2.43 -7.77
N GLY A 71 -5.55 2.63 -7.88
CA GLY A 71 -6.19 3.85 -8.40
C GLY A 71 -5.87 4.29 -9.85
N CYS A 72 -4.96 3.59 -10.54
CA CYS A 72 -4.43 3.91 -11.85
C CYS A 72 -4.40 2.66 -12.75
N ALA A 73 -4.36 2.87 -14.07
CA ALA A 73 -4.13 1.80 -15.04
C ALA A 73 -2.74 1.17 -14.80
N SER A 74 -2.66 -0.15 -14.87
CA SER A 74 -1.55 -0.96 -14.36
C SER A 74 -0.62 -1.53 -15.43
N PHE A 75 -0.68 -1.02 -16.65
CA PHE A 75 0.03 -1.62 -17.79
C PHE A 75 1.56 -1.47 -17.72
N ASP A 76 2.08 -0.66 -16.80
CA ASP A 76 3.51 -0.49 -16.54
C ASP A 76 4.12 -1.66 -15.76
N MET A 77 3.34 -2.29 -14.88
CA MET A 77 3.82 -3.35 -13.98
C MET A 77 3.04 -4.67 -14.08
N PHE A 78 1.85 -4.67 -14.68
CA PHE A 78 0.92 -5.80 -14.69
C PHE A 78 0.25 -5.95 -16.04
N ARG A 79 -0.14 -7.19 -16.38
CA ARG A 79 -0.85 -7.47 -17.64
C ARG A 79 -2.23 -6.79 -17.68
N ASP A 80 -2.98 -6.92 -16.60
CA ASP A 80 -4.35 -6.41 -16.43
C ASP A 80 -4.67 -6.24 -14.94
N TYR A 81 -5.90 -5.82 -14.62
CA TYR A 81 -6.29 -5.57 -13.23
C TYR A 81 -6.45 -6.87 -12.43
N GLU A 82 -6.87 -7.96 -13.07
CA GLU A 82 -6.98 -9.28 -12.44
C GLU A 82 -5.59 -9.82 -12.09
N ASP A 83 -4.63 -9.67 -12.99
CA ASP A 83 -3.24 -10.07 -12.80
C ASP A 83 -2.60 -9.36 -11.62
N ARG A 84 -2.79 -8.03 -11.55
CA ARG A 84 -2.40 -7.22 -10.41
C ARG A 84 -3.00 -7.74 -9.09
N GLY A 85 -4.28 -8.10 -9.09
CA GLY A 85 -4.95 -8.68 -7.92
C GLY A 85 -4.40 -10.05 -7.54
N ARG A 86 -4.14 -10.92 -8.53
CA ARG A 86 -3.54 -12.26 -8.31
C ARG A 86 -2.13 -12.14 -7.73
N GLN A 87 -1.29 -11.26 -8.29
CA GLN A 87 0.05 -11.04 -7.80
C GLN A 87 0.04 -10.51 -6.35
N PHE A 88 -0.83 -9.56 -6.02
CA PHE A 88 -0.95 -9.08 -4.62
C PHE A 88 -1.34 -10.21 -3.65
N LYS A 89 -2.32 -11.03 -4.01
CA LYS A 89 -2.71 -12.20 -3.19
C LYS A 89 -1.56 -13.19 -3.01
N ALA A 90 -0.80 -13.44 -4.08
CA ALA A 90 0.37 -14.30 -4.02
C ALA A 90 1.44 -13.75 -3.06
N GLU A 91 1.75 -12.45 -3.12
CA GLU A 91 2.71 -11.81 -2.22
C GLU A 91 2.25 -11.85 -0.75
N VAL A 92 0.96 -11.63 -0.49
CA VAL A 92 0.39 -11.75 0.87
C VAL A 92 0.50 -13.19 1.39
N GLU A 93 0.24 -14.19 0.55
CA GLU A 93 0.37 -15.60 0.92
C GLU A 93 1.82 -15.99 1.20
N GLN A 94 2.76 -15.54 0.35
CA GLN A 94 4.19 -15.74 0.57
C GLN A 94 4.66 -15.10 1.88
N LEU A 95 4.17 -13.90 2.19
CA LEU A 95 4.48 -13.21 3.44
C LEU A 95 3.97 -13.99 4.65
N ARG A 96 2.73 -14.50 4.57
CA ARG A 96 2.14 -15.35 5.63
C ARG A 96 2.98 -16.59 5.88
N SER A 97 3.37 -17.32 4.84
CA SER A 97 4.22 -18.52 4.98
C SER A 97 5.58 -18.20 5.61
N ARG A 98 6.17 -17.02 5.30
CA ARG A 98 7.45 -16.59 5.91
C ARG A 98 7.31 -16.25 7.40
N GLU A 99 6.17 -15.68 7.82
CA GLU A 99 5.91 -15.38 9.23
C GLU A 99 5.57 -16.66 10.03
N GLU A 100 4.88 -17.63 9.43
CA GLU A 100 4.56 -18.93 10.08
C GLU A 100 5.80 -19.82 10.25
N GLY A 101 6.81 -19.68 9.37
CA GLY A 101 8.05 -20.44 9.42
C GLY A 101 9.16 -19.82 10.27
N ARG A 102 8.90 -18.69 10.96
CA ARG A 102 9.85 -17.94 11.78
C ARG A 102 9.60 -18.14 13.27
#